data_AF-A0A7J7MIS0-F1
#
_entry.id   AF-A0A7J7MIS0-F1
#
_cell.length_a   1.000
_cell.length_b   1.000
_cell.length_c   1.000
_cell.angle_alpha   90.00
_cell.angle_beta   90.00
_cell.angle_gamma   90.00
#
_symmetry.space_group_name_H-M   'P 1'
#
loop_
_entity.id
_entity.type
_entity.pdbx_description
1 polymer ?
#
loop_
_entity_poly.entity_id
_entity_poly.type
_entity_poly.pdbx_seq_one_letter_code
_entity_poly.pdbx_strand_id
1 'polypeptide(L)'
;MGSWNSILLEIAYQVLGWVAFTSWSFSLYPQAILNFRRKSVVGLNFDFLVLNLTKHSSYLIYNASLFFSPVVQGQYHEKYGFGEMIPVAANDVALSMHAVLLLTCMLCQVLIYERGNQKVSRTCIAITCTVWVSAAVCVFIALPNHSWLWLISIFKFLGEPVRKYRENSVFLGMHCIFLLKLIF
;
A
#
# COMPACT_ATOMS: atom_id res chain seq x y z
N MET A 1 17.70 17.40 11.55
CA MET A 1 17.94 16.29 10.61
C MET A 1 18.57 15.16 11.41
N GLY A 2 17.81 14.10 11.74
CA GLY A 2 18.40 12.93 12.38
C GLY A 2 19.49 12.36 11.48
N SER A 3 20.73 12.37 11.93
CA SER A 3 21.87 11.89 11.15
C SER A 3 22.02 10.39 11.33
N TRP A 4 22.16 9.65 10.23
CA TRP A 4 22.60 8.26 10.29
C TRP A 4 23.94 8.17 11.03
N ASN A 5 24.08 7.20 11.93
CA ASN A 5 25.34 6.98 12.65
C ASN A 5 26.50 6.62 11.71
N SER A 6 26.20 6.13 10.49
CA SER A 6 27.20 5.87 9.45
C SER A 6 26.64 6.06 8.04
N ILE A 7 27.43 6.69 7.16
CA ILE A 7 27.10 6.90 5.73
C ILE A 7 26.87 5.57 4.99
N LEU A 8 27.60 4.52 5.38
CA LEU A 8 27.45 3.19 4.80
C LEU A 8 26.06 2.62 5.08
N LEU A 9 25.52 2.83 6.28
CA LEU A 9 24.19 2.35 6.66
C LEU A 9 23.10 3.10 5.89
N GLU A 10 23.27 4.39 5.66
CA GLU A 10 22.36 5.19 4.84
C GLU A 10 22.31 4.68 3.38
N ILE A 11 23.49 4.48 2.76
CA ILE A 11 23.58 3.98 1.39
C ILE A 11 22.99 2.56 1.30
N ALA A 12 23.32 1.68 2.25
CA ALA A 12 22.79 0.32 2.28
C ALA A 12 21.26 0.31 2.41
N TYR A 13 20.71 1.15 3.30
CA TYR A 13 19.26 1.29 3.47
C TYR A 13 18.57 1.74 2.18
N GLN A 14 19.11 2.76 1.51
CA GLN A 14 18.56 3.23 0.23
C GLN A 14 18.62 2.17 -0.86
N VAL A 15 19.77 1.49 -1.02
CA VAL A 15 19.95 0.44 -2.04
C VAL A 15 18.99 -0.73 -1.79
N LEU A 16 18.89 -1.21 -0.56
CA LEU A 16 17.96 -2.29 -0.21
C LEU A 16 16.50 -1.88 -0.45
N GLY A 17 16.13 -0.63 -0.14
CA GLY A 17 14.79 -0.09 -0.42
C GLY A 17 14.44 -0.13 -1.91
N TRP A 18 15.37 0.25 -2.79
CA TRP A 18 15.15 0.23 -4.24
C TRP A 18 15.18 -1.19 -4.83
N VAL A 19 16.01 -2.09 -4.31
CA VAL A 19 16.00 -3.51 -4.70
C VAL A 19 14.69 -4.18 -4.29
N ALA A 20 14.17 -3.87 -3.09
CA ALA A 20 12.87 -4.35 -2.67
C ALA A 20 11.76 -3.82 -3.59
N PHE A 21 11.80 -2.53 -3.95
CA PHE A 21 10.86 -1.93 -4.89
C PHE A 21 10.84 -2.65 -6.25
N THR A 22 12.01 -2.91 -6.84
CA THR A 22 12.08 -3.57 -8.15
C THR A 22 11.57 -5.01 -8.09
N SER A 23 12.01 -5.78 -7.09
CA SER A 23 11.56 -7.17 -6.87
C SER A 23 10.04 -7.25 -6.71
N TRP A 24 9.47 -6.36 -5.90
CA TRP A 24 8.02 -6.34 -5.69
C TRP A 24 7.26 -5.94 -6.95
N SER A 25 7.78 -4.96 -7.69
CA SER A 25 7.19 -4.51 -8.96
C SER A 25 7.07 -5.69 -9.92
N PHE A 26 8.15 -6.45 -10.16
CA PHE A 26 8.13 -7.63 -11.05
C PHE A 26 7.09 -8.69 -10.65
N SER A 27 6.82 -8.89 -9.36
CA SER A 27 5.84 -9.87 -8.87
C SER A 27 4.38 -9.53 -9.23
N LEU A 28 4.08 -8.24 -9.45
CA LEU A 28 2.74 -7.72 -9.73
C LEU A 28 2.35 -7.83 -11.22
N TYR A 29 3.31 -7.82 -12.13
CA TYR A 29 3.07 -7.85 -13.59
C TYR A 29 2.47 -9.15 -14.16
N PRO A 30 2.81 -10.37 -13.69
CA PRO A 30 2.36 -11.61 -14.30
C PRO A 30 0.84 -11.69 -14.46
N GLN A 31 0.08 -11.19 -13.47
CA GLN A 31 -1.38 -11.19 -13.54
C GLN A 31 -1.91 -10.22 -14.60
N ALA A 32 -1.35 -9.01 -14.68
CA ALA A 32 -1.76 -8.00 -15.66
C ALA A 32 -1.46 -8.46 -17.09
N ILE A 33 -0.30 -9.10 -17.30
CA ILE A 33 0.13 -9.66 -18.58
C ILE A 33 -0.77 -10.84 -18.96
N LEU A 34 -1.08 -11.73 -18.02
CA LEU A 34 -1.94 -12.89 -18.28
C LEU A 34 -3.34 -12.45 -18.72
N ASN A 35 -3.94 -11.49 -18.00
CA ASN A 35 -5.23 -10.90 -18.36
C ASN A 35 -5.18 -10.25 -19.75
N PHE A 36 -4.10 -9.53 -20.07
CA PHE A 36 -3.93 -8.90 -21.38
C PHE A 36 -3.80 -9.93 -22.52
N ARG A 37 -3.06 -11.02 -22.30
CA ARG A 37 -2.87 -12.09 -23.29
C ARG A 37 -4.14 -12.92 -23.52
N ARG A 38 -4.86 -13.24 -22.44
CA ARG A 38 -6.10 -14.04 -22.52
C ARG A 38 -7.32 -13.23 -22.94
N LYS A 39 -7.26 -11.89 -22.86
CA LYS A 39 -8.41 -10.98 -23.04
C LYS A 39 -9.62 -11.36 -22.16
N SER A 40 -9.33 -12.02 -21.05
CA SER A 40 -10.28 -12.55 -20.10
C SER A 40 -9.68 -12.42 -18.71
N VAL A 41 -10.51 -12.04 -17.75
CA VAL A 41 -10.14 -11.96 -16.33
C VAL A 41 -10.70 -13.15 -15.55
N VAL A 42 -11.17 -14.20 -16.24
CA VAL A 42 -11.70 -15.40 -15.61
C VAL A 42 -10.59 -16.12 -14.84
N GLY A 43 -10.81 -16.31 -13.53
CA GLY A 43 -9.84 -16.86 -12.59
C GLY A 43 -9.13 -15.80 -11.72
N LEU A 44 -9.28 -14.51 -12.02
CA LEU A 44 -8.89 -13.44 -11.10
C LEU A 44 -9.89 -13.36 -9.94
N ASN A 45 -9.39 -13.28 -8.70
CA ASN A 45 -10.24 -13.01 -7.55
C ASN A 45 -10.49 -11.49 -7.42
N PHE A 46 -11.71 -11.05 -7.72
CA PHE A 46 -12.08 -9.63 -7.66
C PHE A 46 -12.07 -9.06 -6.24
N ASP A 47 -12.37 -9.88 -5.22
CA ASP A 47 -12.30 -9.44 -3.83
C ASP A 47 -10.87 -9.13 -3.44
N PHE A 48 -9.93 -9.99 -3.84
CA PHE A 48 -8.51 -9.75 -3.62
C PHE A 48 -8.05 -8.46 -4.33
N LEU A 49 -8.48 -8.23 -5.57
CA LEU A 49 -8.14 -7.01 -6.30
C LEU A 49 -8.62 -5.74 -5.57
N VAL A 50 -9.89 -5.69 -5.17
CA VAL A 50 -10.50 -4.52 -4.52
C VAL A 50 -9.88 -4.26 -3.14
N LEU A 51 -9.66 -5.32 -2.35
CA LEU A 51 -9.02 -5.19 -1.04
C LEU A 51 -7.56 -4.75 -1.15
N ASN A 52 -6.80 -5.29 -2.11
CA ASN A 52 -5.42 -4.85 -2.34
C ASN A 52 -5.36 -3.41 -2.83
N LEU A 53 -6.28 -2.99 -3.70
CA LEU A 53 -6.36 -1.60 -4.13
C LEU A 53 -6.60 -0.68 -2.93
N THR A 54 -7.58 -1.00 -2.09
CA THR A 54 -7.90 -0.22 -0.87
C THR A 54 -6.71 -0.13 0.09
N LYS A 55 -6.02 -1.26 0.30
CA LYS A 55 -4.82 -1.33 1.14
C LYS A 55 -3.70 -0.44 0.60
N HIS A 56 -3.34 -0.60 -0.68
CA HIS A 56 -2.25 0.15 -1.30
C HIS A 56 -2.58 1.64 -1.46
N SER A 57 -3.83 2.00 -1.71
CA SER A 57 -4.29 3.40 -1.72
C SER A 57 -4.17 4.04 -0.34
N SER A 58 -4.59 3.35 0.73
CA SER A 58 -4.46 3.87 2.10
C SER A 58 -2.99 4.03 2.50
N TYR A 59 -2.14 3.07 2.12
CA TYR A 59 -0.70 3.13 2.36
C TYR A 59 -0.03 4.27 1.57
N LEU A 60 -0.43 4.50 0.31
CA LEU A 60 0.04 5.63 -0.50
C LEU A 60 -0.35 6.96 0.14
N ILE A 61 -1.59 7.11 0.61
CA ILE A 61 -2.05 8.34 1.28
C ILE A 61 -1.20 8.63 2.51
N TYR A 62 -0.94 7.63 3.36
CA TYR A 62 -0.07 7.78 4.54
C TYR A 62 1.35 8.19 4.14
N ASN A 63 1.99 7.45 3.24
CA ASN A 63 3.38 7.70 2.86
C ASN A 63 3.53 9.04 2.14
N ALA A 64 2.64 9.37 1.19
CA ALA A 64 2.69 10.64 0.47
C ALA A 64 2.43 11.83 1.40
N SER A 65 1.45 11.72 2.31
CA SER A 65 1.14 12.81 3.24
C SER A 65 2.29 13.07 4.21
N LEU A 66 2.90 12.03 4.78
CA LEU A 66 4.03 12.17 5.70
C LEU A 66 5.34 12.56 4.98
N PHE A 67 5.51 12.17 3.72
CA PHE A 67 6.69 12.48 2.92
C PHE A 67 6.67 13.91 2.35
N PHE A 68 5.52 14.39 1.86
CA PHE A 68 5.43 15.69 1.19
C PHE A 68 4.96 16.83 2.09
N SER A 69 4.13 16.57 3.13
CA SER A 69 3.54 17.65 3.92
C SER A 69 4.46 18.11 5.06
N PRO A 70 5.03 19.34 4.99
CA PRO A 70 5.88 19.85 6.08
C PRO A 70 5.08 20.06 7.37
N VAL A 71 3.76 20.29 7.28
CA VAL A 71 2.88 20.43 8.45
C VAL A 71 2.82 19.11 9.23
N VAL A 72 2.67 17.99 8.52
CA VAL A 72 2.60 16.66 9.14
C VAL A 72 3.95 16.26 9.73
N GLN A 73 5.04 16.59 9.05
CA GLN A 73 6.40 16.39 9.55
C GLN A 73 6.67 17.22 10.81
N GLY A 74 6.23 18.48 10.82
CA GLY A 74 6.30 19.34 12.01
C GLY A 74 5.59 18.72 13.21
N GLN A 75 4.34 18.29 13.02
CA GLN A 75 3.56 17.60 14.07
C GLN A 75 4.20 16.29 14.53
N TYR A 76 4.84 15.55 13.61
CA TYR A 76 5.59 14.35 13.96
C TYR A 76 6.78 14.68 14.88
N HIS A 77 7.56 15.71 14.52
CA HIS A 77 8.72 16.14 15.32
C HIS A 77 8.33 16.79 16.65
N GLU A 78 7.20 17.47 16.73
CA GLU A 78 6.64 17.96 18.00
C GLU A 78 6.25 16.81 18.94
N LYS A 79 5.73 15.72 18.37
CA LYS A 79 5.26 14.56 19.15
C LYS A 79 6.37 13.60 19.57
N TYR A 80 7.34 13.34 18.68
CA TYR A 80 8.37 12.32 18.87
C TYR A 80 9.78 12.90 19.04
N GLY A 81 9.98 14.18 18.74
CA GLY A 81 11.27 14.88 18.83
C GLY A 81 11.89 15.21 17.47
N PHE A 82 12.64 16.32 17.42
CA PHE A 82 13.34 16.80 16.22
C PHE A 82 14.58 15.95 15.83
N GLY A 83 15.04 15.07 16.73
CA GLY A 83 16.13 14.13 16.48
C GLY A 83 15.72 12.84 15.78
N GLU A 84 14.41 12.52 15.79
CA GLU A 84 13.87 11.30 15.19
C GLU A 84 13.76 11.42 13.67
N MET A 85 14.10 10.35 12.95
CA MET A 85 13.94 10.30 11.50
C MET A 85 12.48 10.04 11.12
N ILE A 86 12.03 10.66 10.02
CA ILE A 86 10.71 10.39 9.46
C ILE A 86 10.73 8.95 8.92
N PRO A 87 9.80 8.08 9.35
CA PRO A 87 9.86 6.64 9.08
C PRO A 87 9.39 6.26 7.66
N VAL A 88 9.36 7.22 6.73
CA VAL A 88 8.89 7.03 5.35
C VAL A 88 9.99 7.47 4.41
N ALA A 89 10.40 6.55 3.55
CA ALA A 89 11.40 6.80 2.53
C ALA A 89 10.76 6.95 1.14
N ALA A 90 11.49 7.53 0.19
CA ALA A 90 10.99 7.77 -1.16
C ALA A 90 10.60 6.47 -1.89
N ASN A 91 11.29 5.36 -1.61
CA ASN A 91 10.97 4.04 -2.13
C ASN A 91 9.61 3.52 -1.66
N ASP A 92 9.15 3.86 -0.45
CA ASP A 92 7.84 3.44 0.05
C ASP A 92 6.70 4.15 -0.71
N VAL A 93 6.88 5.43 -1.01
CA VAL A 93 5.96 6.23 -1.84
C VAL A 93 5.95 5.68 -3.27
N ALA A 94 7.13 5.44 -3.86
CA ALA A 94 7.24 4.89 -5.21
C ALA A 94 6.59 3.50 -5.34
N LEU A 95 6.83 2.61 -4.37
CA LEU A 95 6.25 1.27 -4.34
C LEU A 95 4.72 1.30 -4.23
N SER A 96 4.19 2.09 -3.31
CA SER A 96 2.75 2.20 -3.09
C SER A 96 2.05 2.83 -4.28
N MET A 97 2.63 3.87 -4.88
CA MET A 97 2.12 4.49 -6.11
C MET A 97 2.11 3.50 -7.28
N HIS A 98 3.22 2.78 -7.49
CA HIS A 98 3.32 1.77 -8.54
C HIS A 98 2.28 0.65 -8.39
N ALA A 99 2.09 0.16 -7.16
CA ALA A 99 1.09 -0.86 -6.87
C ALA A 99 -0.34 -0.36 -7.17
N VAL A 100 -0.69 0.86 -6.75
CA VAL A 100 -2.01 1.46 -7.04
C VAL A 100 -2.22 1.59 -8.55
N LEU A 101 -1.21 2.03 -9.30
CA LEU A 101 -1.31 2.16 -10.77
C LEU A 101 -1.55 0.80 -11.45
N LEU A 102 -0.79 -0.24 -11.08
CA LEU A 102 -0.98 -1.57 -11.65
C LEU A 102 -2.34 -2.18 -11.27
N LEU A 103 -2.76 -2.04 -10.01
CA LEU A 103 -4.07 -2.53 -9.55
C LEU A 103 -5.22 -1.78 -10.21
N THR A 104 -5.07 -0.48 -10.47
CA THR A 104 -6.05 0.32 -11.23
C THR A 104 -6.10 -0.14 -12.69
N CYS A 105 -4.95 -0.42 -13.30
CA CYS A 105 -4.90 -1.02 -14.64
C CYS A 105 -5.62 -2.38 -14.68
N MET A 106 -5.40 -3.25 -13.68
CA MET A 106 -6.14 -4.51 -13.56
C MET A 106 -7.64 -4.29 -13.33
N LEU A 107 -8.03 -3.28 -12.58
CA LEU A 107 -9.44 -2.91 -12.41
C LEU A 107 -10.06 -2.49 -13.75
N CYS A 108 -9.37 -1.68 -14.56
CA CYS A 108 -9.79 -1.36 -15.92
C CYS A 108 -9.91 -2.62 -16.79
N GLN A 109 -8.98 -3.57 -16.68
CA GLN A 109 -9.07 -4.85 -17.38
C GLN A 109 -10.32 -5.64 -16.97
N VAL A 110 -10.72 -5.62 -15.69
CA VAL A 110 -11.95 -6.26 -15.21
C VAL A 110 -13.22 -5.61 -15.79
N LEU A 111 -13.17 -4.31 -16.09
CA LEU A 111 -14.30 -3.60 -16.71
C LEU A 111 -14.40 -3.84 -18.23
N ILE A 112 -13.27 -4.09 -18.91
CA ILE A 112 -13.20 -4.21 -20.37
C ILE A 112 -13.27 -5.67 -20.84
N TYR A 113 -12.61 -6.59 -20.14
CA TYR A 113 -12.47 -7.98 -20.56
C TYR A 113 -13.59 -8.89 -20.03
N GLU A 114 -13.69 -10.07 -20.63
CA GLU A 114 -14.67 -11.06 -20.21
C GLU A 114 -14.42 -11.51 -18.76
N ARG A 115 -15.43 -11.34 -17.92
CA ARG A 115 -15.43 -11.68 -16.48
C ARG A 115 -16.26 -12.90 -16.10
N GLY A 116 -16.95 -13.49 -17.08
CA GLY A 116 -17.94 -14.54 -16.86
C GLY A 116 -19.00 -14.15 -15.83
N ASN A 117 -19.32 -15.09 -14.93
CA ASN A 117 -20.29 -14.90 -13.82
C ASN A 117 -19.64 -14.44 -12.50
N GLN A 118 -18.34 -14.12 -12.50
CA GLN A 118 -17.65 -13.69 -11.29
C GLN A 118 -18.10 -12.29 -10.88
N LYS A 119 -18.39 -12.10 -9.58
CA LYS A 119 -18.80 -10.82 -9.00
C LYS A 119 -18.02 -10.58 -7.73
N VAL A 120 -17.87 -9.31 -7.35
CA VAL A 120 -17.33 -8.92 -6.04
C VAL A 120 -18.31 -9.38 -4.96
N SER A 121 -17.82 -10.02 -3.91
CA SER A 121 -18.62 -10.46 -2.77
C SER A 121 -19.23 -9.27 -2.05
N ARG A 122 -20.47 -9.41 -1.60
CA ARG A 122 -21.16 -8.37 -0.80
C ARG A 122 -20.38 -8.04 0.48
N THR A 123 -19.70 -9.03 1.07
CA THR A 123 -18.85 -8.83 2.25
C THR A 123 -17.65 -7.93 1.92
N CYS A 124 -16.99 -8.16 0.78
CA CYS A 124 -15.87 -7.34 0.32
C CYS A 124 -16.31 -5.89 0.06
N ILE A 125 -17.47 -5.70 -0.58
CA ILE A 125 -18.06 -4.38 -0.80
C ILE A 125 -18.35 -3.70 0.54
N ALA A 126 -18.99 -4.40 1.48
CA ALA A 126 -19.31 -3.85 2.81
C ALA A 126 -18.06 -3.42 3.58
N ILE A 127 -17.00 -4.24 3.59
CA ILE A 127 -15.71 -3.91 4.21
C ILE A 127 -15.10 -2.68 3.55
N THR A 128 -15.01 -2.67 2.23
CA THR A 128 -14.42 -1.56 1.46
C THR A 128 -15.18 -0.26 1.70
N CYS A 129 -16.51 -0.29 1.61
CA CYS A 129 -17.36 0.87 1.91
C CYS A 129 -17.15 1.35 3.35
N THR A 130 -17.10 0.46 4.34
CA THR A 130 -16.88 0.82 5.75
C THR A 130 -15.52 1.50 5.94
N VAL A 131 -14.46 0.99 5.29
CA VAL A 131 -13.12 1.57 5.33
C VAL A 131 -13.12 2.98 4.74
N TRP A 132 -13.71 3.19 3.56
CA TRP A 132 -13.72 4.50 2.91
C TRP A 132 -14.66 5.51 3.59
N VAL A 133 -15.80 5.06 4.12
CA VAL A 133 -16.69 5.92 4.92
C VAL A 133 -16.01 6.35 6.21
N SER A 134 -15.35 5.43 6.93
CA SER A 134 -14.62 5.79 8.15
C SER A 134 -13.46 6.73 7.87
N ALA A 135 -12.72 6.52 6.77
CA ALA A 135 -11.68 7.44 6.31
C ALA A 135 -12.26 8.85 6.02
N ALA A 136 -13.39 8.95 5.31
CA ALA A 136 -14.03 10.23 5.02
C ALA A 136 -14.45 10.96 6.31
N VAL A 137 -15.07 10.26 7.25
CA VAL A 137 -15.44 10.82 8.57
C VAL A 137 -14.22 11.34 9.32
N CYS A 138 -13.11 10.59 9.31
CA CYS A 138 -11.87 11.01 9.96
C CYS A 138 -11.30 12.29 9.33
N VAL A 139 -11.39 12.45 8.01
CA VAL A 139 -10.98 13.69 7.32
C VAL A 139 -11.81 14.88 7.79
N PHE A 140 -13.14 14.72 7.87
CA PHE A 140 -14.03 15.78 8.36
C PHE A 140 -13.75 16.18 9.81
N ILE A 141 -13.36 15.23 10.67
CA ILE A 141 -12.98 15.50 12.08
C ILE A 141 -11.61 16.19 12.18
N ALA A 142 -10.66 15.81 11.31
CA ALA A 142 -9.31 16.33 11.35
C ALA A 142 -9.21 17.77 10.79
N LEU A 143 -10.08 18.14 9.85
CA LEU A 143 -10.13 19.48 9.25
C LEU A 143 -10.21 20.62 10.28
N PRO A 144 -11.17 20.66 11.21
CA PRO A 144 -11.29 21.76 12.19
C PRO A 144 -10.21 21.73 13.27
N ASN A 145 -9.69 20.55 13.61
CA ASN A 145 -8.72 20.38 14.71
C ASN A 145 -7.25 20.46 14.26
N HIS A 146 -7.00 20.69 12.96
CA HIS A 146 -5.69 20.67 12.31
C HIS A 146 -4.80 19.46 12.69
N SER A 147 -5.41 18.34 13.12
CA SER A 147 -4.70 17.18 13.68
C SER A 147 -4.29 16.19 12.59
N TRP A 148 -3.50 16.65 11.62
CA TRP A 148 -3.14 15.90 10.42
C TRP A 148 -2.33 14.63 10.72
N LEU A 149 -1.43 14.66 11.72
CA LEU A 149 -0.69 13.48 12.16
C LEU A 149 -1.61 12.35 12.68
N TRP A 150 -2.68 12.71 13.38
CA TRP A 150 -3.67 11.74 13.86
C TRP A 150 -4.44 11.12 12.68
N LEU A 151 -4.86 11.95 11.72
CA LEU A 151 -5.52 11.50 10.49
C LEU A 151 -4.68 10.48 9.73
N ILE A 152 -3.41 10.79 9.45
CA ILE A 152 -2.55 9.87 8.68
C ILE A 152 -2.26 8.57 9.46
N SER A 153 -2.24 8.62 10.79
CA SER A 153 -2.07 7.41 11.62
C SER A 153 -3.22 6.42 11.45
N ILE A 154 -4.43 6.90 11.16
CA ILE A 154 -5.59 6.05 10.84
C ILE A 154 -5.40 5.39 9.47
N PHE A 155 -4.97 6.14 8.45
CA PHE A 155 -4.66 5.57 7.13
C PHE A 155 -3.55 4.51 7.20
N LYS A 156 -2.56 4.69 8.09
CA LYS A 156 -1.55 3.66 8.37
C LYS A 156 -2.18 2.38 8.90
N PHE A 157 -3.12 2.48 9.84
CA PHE A 157 -3.82 1.31 10.39
C PHE A 157 -4.70 0.60 9.34
N LEU A 158 -5.32 1.37 8.43
CA LEU A 158 -6.10 0.83 7.32
C LEU A 158 -5.23 0.17 6.25
N GLY A 159 -4.05 0.72 5.97
CA GLY A 159 -3.07 0.16 5.02
C GLY A 159 -2.28 -1.03 5.58
N GLU A 160 -2.18 -1.16 6.91
CA GLU A 160 -1.54 -2.28 7.59
C GLU A 160 -2.47 -2.92 8.63
N PRO A 161 -3.22 -3.98 8.29
CA PRO A 161 -3.97 -4.72 9.29
C PRO A 161 -2.98 -5.42 10.23
N VAL A 162 -2.87 -4.89 11.44
CA VAL A 162 -2.29 -5.53 12.64
C VAL A 162 -0.81 -5.96 12.49
N ARG A 163 0.07 -5.14 13.07
CA ARG A 163 1.49 -5.41 13.39
C ARG A 163 1.69 -6.57 14.40
N LYS A 164 1.10 -7.75 14.19
CA LYS A 164 1.41 -8.97 14.98
C LYS A 164 2.15 -10.05 14.19
N TYR A 165 2.52 -9.79 12.93
CA TYR A 165 3.30 -10.72 12.09
C TYR A 165 4.51 -10.08 11.40
N ARG A 166 4.99 -8.91 11.87
CA ARG A 166 6.09 -8.16 11.24
C ARG A 166 7.49 -8.78 11.40
N GLU A 167 7.62 -9.94 12.05
CA GLU A 167 8.90 -10.68 12.06
C GLU A 167 8.96 -11.85 11.05
N ASN A 168 7.83 -12.33 10.54
CA ASN A 168 7.80 -13.43 9.57
C ASN A 168 7.39 -13.00 8.14
N SER A 169 6.91 -11.77 7.95
CA SER A 169 6.26 -11.36 6.69
C SER A 169 7.20 -11.12 5.50
N VAL A 170 8.45 -10.74 5.74
CA VAL A 170 9.42 -10.50 4.64
C VAL A 170 9.85 -11.82 4.01
N PHE A 171 9.95 -12.88 4.80
CA PHE A 171 10.29 -14.23 4.32
C PHE A 171 9.06 -15.01 3.81
N LEU A 172 7.90 -14.87 4.46
CA LEU A 172 6.71 -15.64 4.13
C LEU A 172 5.95 -15.07 2.91
N GLY A 173 6.00 -13.76 2.67
CA GLY A 173 5.38 -13.13 1.48
C GLY A 173 6.03 -13.58 0.18
N MET A 174 7.35 -13.80 0.19
CA MET A 174 8.09 -14.26 -0.99
C MET A 174 7.88 -15.76 -1.23
N HIS A 175 7.79 -16.58 -0.17
CA HIS A 175 7.52 -18.02 -0.29
C HIS A 175 6.06 -18.34 -0.62
N CYS A 176 5.06 -17.69 -0.01
CA CYS A 176 3.66 -18.00 -0.26
C CYS A 176 3.16 -17.55 -1.64
N ILE A 177 3.66 -16.43 -2.19
CA ILE A 177 3.24 -15.97 -3.52
C ILE A 177 3.88 -16.83 -4.62
N PHE A 178 5.10 -17.34 -4.41
CA PHE A 178 5.72 -18.30 -5.33
C PHE A 178 5.06 -19.69 -5.23
N LEU A 179 4.70 -20.14 -4.02
CA LEU A 179 4.03 -21.44 -3.82
C LEU A 179 2.56 -21.44 -4.26
N LEU A 180 1.79 -20.35 -4.08
CA LEU A 180 0.40 -20.31 -4.56
C LEU A 180 0.28 -20.21 -6.09
N LYS A 181 1.28 -19.65 -6.79
CA LYS A 181 1.34 -19.64 -8.27
C LYS A 181 1.86 -20.95 -8.88
N LEU A 182 2.31 -21.90 -8.05
CA LEU A 182 2.74 -23.24 -8.47
C LEU A 182 1.68 -24.32 -8.19
N ILE A 183 0.62 -23.98 -7.46
CA ILE A 183 -0.45 -24.92 -7.06
C ILE A 183 -1.79 -24.60 -7.78
N PHE A 184 -1.87 -23.49 -8.52
CA PHE A 184 -2.95 -23.16 -9.47
C PHE A 184 -2.36 -22.75 -10.81
#